data_AF-A0A0K0FKE3-F1
#
_entry.id   AF-A0A0K0FKE3-F1
#
_cell.length_a   1.000
_cell.length_b   1.000
_cell.length_c   1.000
_cell.angle_alpha   90.00
_cell.angle_beta   90.00
_cell.angle_gamma   90.00
#
_symmetry.space_group_name_H-M   'P 1'
#
loop_
_entity.id
_entity.type
_entity.pdbx_description
1 polymer ?
#
loop_
_entity_poly.entity_id
_entity_poly.type
_entity_poly.pdbx_seq_one_letter_code
_entity_poly.pdbx_strand_id
1 'polypeptide(L)'
;MVNVGEFDQNDKKYFYLNVIHIKLAARFVVALQCIIVIINLIYSMTRTSTIMLYSWVISTFALGLIGSLIYGVYKEKRHFVIPYLIYQISSICLTILIFFVFTIGASLSHSMLSTLAYDFGAIDVKQPIDDLNKELHTFTIVTIILIAMAFIYQLFSFHVIYEFQKFLKNRESNFDFPATSEMDMSIA
;
A
#
# COMPACT_ATOMS: atom_id res chain seq x y z
N MET A 1 -33.24 17.25 -8.38
CA MET A 1 -32.07 17.99 -7.87
C MET A 1 -31.74 17.40 -6.50
N VAL A 2 -30.72 16.55 -6.42
CA VAL A 2 -30.24 16.04 -5.12
C VAL A 2 -29.58 17.22 -4.42
N ASN A 3 -30.01 17.51 -3.20
CA ASN A 3 -29.51 18.59 -2.36
C ASN A 3 -28.04 18.27 -2.01
N VAL A 4 -27.11 18.64 -2.89
CA VAL A 4 -25.67 18.53 -2.62
C VAL A 4 -25.39 19.68 -1.65
N GLY A 5 -25.50 19.40 -0.35
CA GLY A 5 -25.15 20.37 0.69
C GLY A 5 -23.74 20.91 0.46
N GLU A 6 -23.52 22.15 0.89
CA GLU A 6 -22.21 22.81 0.81
C GLU A 6 -21.11 21.90 1.37
N PHE A 7 -19.92 21.97 0.77
CA PHE A 7 -18.76 21.23 1.26
C PHE A 7 -18.42 21.67 2.69
N ASP A 8 -18.68 20.82 3.66
CA ASP A 8 -18.16 20.98 5.02
C ASP A 8 -16.96 20.04 5.24
N GLN A 9 -15.79 20.63 5.47
CA GLN A 9 -14.57 19.90 5.76
C GLN A 9 -14.67 19.07 7.05
N ASN A 10 -15.53 19.46 7.99
CA ASN A 10 -15.71 18.79 9.29
C ASN A 10 -16.85 17.77 9.30
N ASP A 11 -17.43 17.44 8.14
CA ASP A 11 -18.46 16.41 8.04
C ASP A 11 -17.92 15.06 8.55
N LYS A 12 -18.73 14.35 9.36
CA LYS A 12 -18.37 13.07 9.99
C LYS A 12 -17.93 12.02 8.95
N LYS A 13 -18.42 12.10 7.72
CA LYS A 13 -18.02 11.21 6.61
C LYS A 13 -16.53 11.31 6.24
N TYR A 14 -15.84 12.38 6.63
CA TYR A 14 -14.40 12.58 6.41
C TYR A 14 -13.53 12.18 7.60
N PHE A 15 -14.13 11.56 8.63
CA PHE A 15 -13.41 10.98 9.75
C PHE A 15 -13.32 9.46 9.60
N TYR A 16 -12.11 8.94 9.51
CA TYR A 16 -11.83 7.51 9.59
C TYR A 16 -12.20 7.00 10.98
N LEU A 17 -13.08 5.99 11.02
CA LEU A 17 -13.68 5.43 12.25
C LEU A 17 -14.31 6.48 13.17
N ASN A 18 -14.75 7.63 12.66
CA ASN A 18 -15.26 8.78 13.44
C ASN A 18 -14.25 9.39 14.44
N VAL A 19 -12.96 9.04 14.38
CA VAL A 19 -11.94 9.52 15.33
C VAL A 19 -10.90 10.38 14.63
N ILE A 20 -10.38 9.96 13.47
CA ILE A 20 -9.24 10.60 12.82
C ILE A 20 -9.67 11.21 11.49
N HIS A 21 -9.43 12.51 11.30
CA HIS A 21 -9.72 13.16 10.01
C HIS A 21 -8.89 12.52 8.87
N ILE A 22 -9.51 12.32 7.71
CA ILE A 22 -8.94 11.55 6.59
C ILE A 22 -7.59 12.09 6.09
N LYS A 23 -7.38 13.41 6.16
CA LYS A 23 -6.09 14.06 5.90
C LYS A 23 -4.97 13.53 6.80
N LEU A 24 -5.22 13.38 8.10
CA LEU A 24 -4.23 12.88 9.05
C LEU A 24 -3.98 11.38 8.82
N ALA A 25 -5.04 10.60 8.59
CA ALA A 25 -4.92 9.18 8.25
C ALA A 25 -4.11 8.96 6.96
N ALA A 26 -4.32 9.77 5.92
CA ALA A 26 -3.55 9.70 4.69
C ALA A 26 -2.05 10.02 4.89
N ARG A 27 -1.73 11.01 5.73
CA ARG A 27 -0.34 11.32 6.11
C ARG A 27 0.30 10.18 6.90
N PHE A 28 -0.45 9.52 7.77
CA PHE A 28 0.01 8.34 8.49
C PHE A 28 0.34 7.19 7.53
N VAL A 29 -0.52 6.90 6.55
CA VAL A 29 -0.24 5.89 5.51
C VAL A 29 1.05 6.21 4.76
N VAL A 30 1.24 7.48 4.36
CA VAL A 30 2.46 7.93 3.68
C VAL A 30 3.71 7.69 4.55
N ALA A 31 3.68 8.10 5.82
CA ALA A 31 4.80 7.91 6.73
C ALA A 31 5.14 6.42 6.91
N LEU A 32 4.12 5.58 7.06
CA LEU A 32 4.30 4.14 7.21
C LEU A 32 4.91 3.51 5.94
N GLN A 33 4.51 3.95 4.75
CA GLN A 33 5.12 3.47 3.51
C GLN A 33 6.60 3.85 3.38
N CYS A 34 6.97 5.07 3.79
CA CYS A 34 8.37 5.46 3.82
C CYS A 34 9.18 4.57 4.78
N ILE A 35 8.65 4.30 5.97
CA ILE A 35 9.30 3.42 6.96
C ILE A 35 9.46 2.00 6.40
N ILE A 36 8.43 1.44 5.78
CA ILE A 36 8.47 0.09 5.18
C ILE A 36 9.55 0.00 4.09
N VAL A 37 9.66 1.00 3.22
CA VAL A 37 10.72 1.02 2.18
C VAL A 37 12.11 1.05 2.81
N ILE A 38 12.32 1.87 3.84
CA ILE A 38 13.61 1.96 4.53
C ILE A 38 13.96 0.62 5.20
N ILE A 39 13.00 0.01 5.90
CA ILE A 39 13.19 -1.31 6.53
C ILE A 39 13.54 -2.36 5.47
N ASN A 40 12.82 -2.38 4.34
CA ASN A 40 13.08 -3.32 3.26
C ASN A 40 14.48 -3.13 2.64
N LEU A 41 14.92 -1.88 2.46
CA LEU A 41 16.26 -1.58 1.97
C LEU A 41 17.34 -2.09 2.93
N ILE A 42 17.24 -1.79 4.23
CA ILE A 42 18.18 -2.28 5.24
C ILE A 42 18.18 -3.80 5.28
N TYR A 43 17.01 -4.42 5.29
CA TYR A 43 16.85 -5.87 5.28
C TYR A 43 17.49 -6.53 4.05
N SER A 44 17.28 -5.95 2.86
CA SER A 44 17.82 -6.51 1.62
C SER A 44 19.35 -6.52 1.59
N MET A 45 20.00 -5.58 2.29
CA MET A 45 21.46 -5.50 2.39
C MET A 45 22.04 -6.61 3.28
N THR A 46 21.24 -7.25 4.13
CA THR A 46 21.69 -8.33 5.03
C THR A 46 21.44 -9.73 4.48
N ARG A 47 20.98 -9.85 3.23
CA ARG A 47 20.61 -11.13 2.58
C ARG A 47 21.58 -11.46 1.44
N THR A 48 21.09 -12.10 0.39
CA THR A 48 21.89 -12.45 -0.79
C THR A 48 22.05 -11.27 -1.74
N SER A 49 23.14 -11.24 -2.52
CA SER A 49 23.38 -10.19 -3.53
C SER A 49 22.25 -10.08 -4.55
N THR A 50 21.61 -11.20 -4.89
CA THR A 50 20.43 -11.26 -5.76
C THR A 50 19.24 -10.51 -5.14
N ILE A 51 18.90 -10.80 -3.88
CA ILE A 51 17.79 -10.12 -3.16
C ILE A 51 18.09 -8.63 -3.04
N MET A 52 19.33 -8.27 -2.74
CA MET A 52 19.76 -6.88 -2.66
C MET A 52 19.50 -6.13 -3.97
N LEU A 53 19.98 -6.67 -5.10
CA LEU A 53 19.81 -6.02 -6.42
C LEU A 53 18.34 -5.89 -6.82
N TYR A 54 17.54 -6.96 -6.68
CA TYR A 54 16.11 -6.88 -6.97
C TYR A 54 15.39 -5.88 -6.07
N SER A 55 15.71 -5.85 -4.78
CA SER A 55 15.09 -4.92 -3.83
C SER A 55 15.44 -3.47 -4.15
N TRP A 56 16.67 -3.19 -4.57
CA TRP A 56 17.09 -1.84 -4.96
C TRP A 56 16.37 -1.36 -6.21
N VAL A 57 16.28 -2.21 -7.24
CA VAL A 57 15.55 -1.89 -8.47
C VAL A 57 14.08 -1.63 -8.16
N ILE A 58 13.42 -2.49 -7.37
CA ILE A 58 12.01 -2.28 -7.00
C ILE A 58 11.84 -1.01 -6.16
N SER A 59 12.80 -0.69 -5.30
CA SER A 59 12.76 0.51 -4.46
C SER A 59 12.81 1.80 -5.27
N THR A 60 13.51 1.86 -6.41
CA THR A 60 13.49 3.06 -7.26
C THR A 60 12.11 3.32 -7.85
N PHE A 61 11.40 2.27 -8.29
CA PHE A 61 10.00 2.37 -8.71
C PHE A 61 9.09 2.78 -7.54
N ALA A 62 9.31 2.20 -6.36
CA ALA A 62 8.54 2.53 -5.16
C ALA A 62 8.71 4.00 -4.76
N LEU A 63 9.90 4.58 -4.88
CA LEU A 63 10.14 6.00 -4.60
C LEU A 63 9.34 6.92 -5.53
N GLY A 64 9.18 6.56 -6.81
CA GLY A 64 8.34 7.31 -7.74
C GLY A 64 6.85 7.29 -7.34
N LEU A 65 6.33 6.10 -7.00
CA LEU A 65 4.94 5.93 -6.56
C LEU A 65 4.66 6.62 -5.23
N ILE A 66 5.52 6.41 -4.23
CA ILE A 66 5.40 7.03 -2.91
C ILE A 66 5.63 8.53 -3.00
N GLY A 67 6.57 8.99 -3.82
CA GLY A 67 6.79 10.42 -4.09
C GLY A 67 5.55 11.10 -4.68
N SER A 68 4.90 10.46 -5.66
CA SER A 68 3.60 10.92 -6.18
C SER A 68 2.55 10.98 -5.08
N LEU A 69 2.44 9.94 -4.24
CA LEU A 69 1.50 9.92 -3.13
C LEU A 69 1.78 11.02 -2.10
N ILE A 70 3.04 11.22 -1.69
CA ILE A 70 3.48 12.27 -0.78
C ILE A 70 3.00 13.63 -1.31
N TYR A 71 3.29 13.92 -2.58
CA TYR A 71 2.87 15.16 -3.20
C TYR A 71 1.34 15.30 -3.21
N GLY A 72 0.63 14.25 -3.61
CA GLY A 72 -0.84 14.22 -3.64
C GLY A 72 -1.49 14.45 -2.26
N VAL A 73 -0.92 13.87 -1.20
CA VAL A 73 -1.43 13.97 0.17
C VAL A 73 -1.12 15.33 0.79
N TYR A 74 0.12 15.81 0.68
CA TYR A 74 0.53 17.08 1.32
C TYR A 74 0.08 18.33 0.56
N LYS A 75 0.08 18.29 -0.78
CA LYS A 75 -0.47 19.38 -1.60
C LYS A 75 -1.96 19.22 -1.88
N GLU A 76 -2.57 18.14 -1.38
CA GLU A 76 -4.00 17.85 -1.52
C GLU A 76 -4.44 17.88 -2.99
N LYS A 77 -3.65 17.24 -3.88
CA LYS A 77 -3.87 17.18 -5.32
C LYS A 77 -4.32 15.78 -5.75
N ARG A 78 -5.58 15.69 -6.21
CA ARG A 78 -6.25 14.41 -6.52
C ARG A 78 -5.50 13.54 -7.53
N HIS A 79 -4.98 14.14 -8.62
CA HIS A 79 -4.37 13.38 -9.72
C HIS A 79 -3.10 12.63 -9.31
N PHE A 80 -2.34 13.15 -8.34
CA PHE A 80 -1.10 12.54 -7.86
C PHE A 80 -1.35 11.35 -6.91
N VAL A 81 -2.59 11.15 -6.47
CA VAL A 81 -3.00 10.00 -5.63
C VAL A 81 -3.35 8.77 -6.49
N ILE A 82 -3.78 8.98 -7.74
CA ILE A 82 -4.29 7.93 -8.63
C ILE A 82 -3.26 6.82 -8.91
N PRO A 83 -1.98 7.13 -9.24
CA PRO A 83 -0.99 6.08 -9.51
C PRO A 83 -0.83 5.10 -8.34
N TYR A 84 -0.87 5.61 -7.11
CA TYR A 84 -0.80 4.78 -5.91
C TYR A 84 -2.04 3.90 -5.72
N LEU A 85 -3.24 4.39 -6.02
CA LEU A 85 -4.46 3.58 -5.95
C LEU A 85 -4.47 2.44 -6.98
N ILE A 86 -3.99 2.71 -8.20
CA ILE A 86 -3.82 1.68 -9.23
C ILE A 86 -2.81 0.62 -8.73
N TYR A 87 -1.66 1.07 -8.23
CA TYR A 87 -0.66 0.19 -7.63
C TYR A 87 -1.25 -0.65 -6.49
N GLN A 88 -2.05 -0.07 -5.60
CA GLN A 88 -2.66 -0.81 -4.48
C GLN A 88 -3.61 -1.92 -4.95
N ILE A 89 -4.45 -1.66 -5.96
CA ILE A 89 -5.32 -2.70 -6.52
C ILE A 89 -4.47 -3.85 -7.09
N SER A 90 -3.45 -3.53 -7.88
CA SER A 90 -2.53 -4.54 -8.42
C SER A 90 -1.79 -5.30 -7.31
N SER A 91 -1.36 -4.61 -6.25
CA SER A 91 -0.63 -5.18 -5.11
C SER A 91 -1.50 -6.13 -4.28
N ILE A 92 -2.78 -5.80 -4.07
CA ILE A 92 -3.76 -6.68 -3.41
C ILE A 92 -3.93 -7.98 -4.21
N CYS A 93 -4.14 -7.88 -5.52
CA CYS A 93 -4.26 -9.06 -6.39
C CYS A 93 -2.99 -9.93 -6.35
N LEU A 94 -1.82 -9.28 -6.40
CA LEU A 94 -0.54 -9.99 -6.34
C LEU A 94 -0.33 -10.68 -4.99
N THR A 95 -0.75 -10.07 -3.88
CA THR A 95 -0.61 -10.64 -2.54
C THR A 95 -1.48 -11.88 -2.36
N ILE A 96 -2.69 -11.87 -2.91
CA ILE A 96 -3.56 -13.04 -2.99
C ILE A 96 -2.88 -14.15 -3.80
N LEU A 97 -2.31 -13.82 -4.96
CA LEU A 97 -1.59 -14.80 -5.78
C LEU A 97 -0.37 -15.38 -5.05
N ILE A 98 0.44 -14.53 -4.39
CA ILE A 98 1.60 -14.95 -3.59
C ILE A 98 1.16 -15.91 -2.48
N PHE A 99 0.06 -15.62 -1.80
CA PHE A 99 -0.47 -16.50 -0.76
C PHE A 99 -0.80 -17.90 -1.30
N PHE A 100 -1.48 -18.00 -2.45
CA PHE A 100 -1.78 -19.28 -3.07
C PHE A 100 -0.53 -20.02 -3.55
N VAL A 101 0.36 -19.32 -4.26
CA VAL A 101 1.62 -19.90 -4.76
C VAL A 101 2.47 -20.40 -3.60
N PHE A 102 2.58 -19.63 -2.51
CA PHE A 102 3.30 -20.04 -1.32
C PHE A 102 2.66 -21.26 -0.66
N THR A 103 1.34 -21.29 -0.47
CA THR A 103 0.65 -22.41 0.17
C THR A 103 0.78 -23.71 -0.64
N ILE A 104 0.60 -23.62 -1.96
CA ILE A 104 0.79 -24.76 -2.86
C ILE A 104 2.26 -25.20 -2.87
N GLY A 105 3.19 -24.24 -2.98
CA GLY A 105 4.63 -24.50 -2.98
C GLY A 105 5.11 -25.17 -1.69
N ALA A 106 4.69 -24.66 -0.54
CA ALA A 106 5.00 -25.23 0.77
C ALA A 106 4.41 -26.64 0.95
N SER A 107 3.26 -26.93 0.32
CA SER A 107 2.59 -28.24 0.44
C SER A 107 3.15 -29.29 -0.53
N LEU A 108 3.57 -28.88 -1.73
CA LEU A 108 3.92 -29.80 -2.82
C LEU A 108 5.42 -29.85 -3.14
N SER A 109 6.19 -28.81 -2.80
CA SER A 109 7.58 -28.66 -3.23
C SER A 109 8.51 -28.34 -2.05
N HIS A 110 9.17 -29.38 -1.53
CA HIS A 110 10.12 -29.23 -0.43
C HIS A 110 11.33 -28.38 -0.86
N SER A 111 11.77 -28.49 -2.13
CA SER A 111 12.88 -27.69 -2.65
C SER A 111 12.54 -26.20 -2.72
N MET A 112 11.31 -25.85 -3.11
CA MET A 112 10.85 -24.45 -3.13
C MET A 112 10.79 -23.88 -1.72
N LEU A 113 10.24 -24.62 -0.75
CA LEU A 113 10.15 -24.18 0.64
C LEU A 113 11.54 -23.99 1.26
N SER A 114 12.46 -24.93 1.09
CA SER A 114 13.83 -24.83 1.60
C SER A 114 14.61 -23.68 0.96
N THR A 115 14.42 -23.44 -0.34
CA THR A 115 15.06 -22.30 -1.03
C THR A 115 14.54 -20.97 -0.50
N LEU A 116 13.21 -20.84 -0.33
CA LEU A 116 12.60 -19.64 0.25
C LEU A 116 13.05 -19.41 1.70
N ALA A 117 13.11 -20.48 2.50
CA ALA A 117 13.57 -20.43 3.88
C ALA A 117 15.05 -20.03 3.98
N TYR A 118 15.89 -20.47 3.05
CA TYR A 118 17.28 -20.05 2.96
C TYR A 118 17.38 -18.57 2.52
N ASP A 119 16.73 -18.21 1.42
CA ASP A 119 16.84 -16.88 0.81
C ASP A 119 16.24 -15.77 1.68
N PHE A 120 15.05 -16.01 2.25
CA PHE A 120 14.35 -15.03 3.09
C PHE A 120 14.55 -15.28 4.58
N GLY A 121 14.60 -16.53 5.03
CA GLY A 121 14.78 -16.86 6.44
C GLY A 121 16.24 -16.88 6.90
N ALA A 122 17.21 -17.05 5.99
CA ALA A 122 18.59 -17.49 6.32
C ALA A 122 18.64 -18.76 7.18
N ILE A 123 17.70 -19.68 6.94
CA ILE A 123 17.70 -21.01 7.55
C ILE A 123 18.81 -21.86 6.92
N ASP A 124 19.66 -22.46 7.75
CA ASP A 124 20.72 -23.34 7.26
C ASP A 124 20.13 -24.69 6.85
N VAL A 125 20.20 -24.99 5.56
CA VAL A 125 19.65 -26.21 4.96
C VAL A 125 20.51 -27.45 5.25
N LYS A 126 21.70 -27.29 5.86
CA LYS A 126 22.64 -28.39 6.19
C LYS A 126 22.46 -28.95 7.60
N GLN A 127 21.47 -28.46 8.36
CA GLN A 127 21.17 -28.91 9.70
C GLN A 127 20.61 -30.35 9.74
N PRO A 128 20.63 -31.02 10.92
CA PRO A 128 19.92 -32.28 11.12
C PRO A 128 18.42 -32.17 10.73
N ILE A 129 17.85 -33.25 10.20
CA ILE A 129 16.49 -33.26 9.63
C ILE A 129 15.43 -32.80 10.64
N ASP A 130 15.54 -33.20 11.91
CA ASP A 130 14.57 -32.84 12.95
C ASP A 130 14.56 -31.34 13.26
N ASP A 131 15.76 -30.73 13.35
CA ASP A 131 15.92 -29.29 13.57
C ASP A 131 15.50 -28.49 12.33
N LEU A 132 15.88 -28.96 11.15
CA LEU A 132 15.49 -28.35 9.87
C LEU A 132 13.96 -28.33 9.70
N ASN A 133 13.27 -29.45 9.98
CA ASN A 133 11.81 -29.52 9.88
C ASN A 133 11.13 -28.52 10.82
N LYS A 134 11.64 -28.36 12.04
CA LYS A 134 11.13 -27.38 13.01
C LYS A 134 11.33 -25.94 12.52
N GLU A 135 12.49 -25.61 11.96
CA GLU A 135 12.77 -24.29 11.40
C GLU A 135 11.90 -23.99 10.18
N LEU A 136 11.71 -24.96 9.27
CA LEU A 136 10.84 -24.82 8.10
C LEU A 136 9.36 -24.63 8.47
N HIS A 137 8.87 -25.36 9.48
CA HIS A 137 7.51 -25.15 10.00
C HIS A 137 7.36 -23.75 10.61
N THR A 138 8.34 -23.31 11.40
CA THR A 138 8.34 -21.98 12.00
C THR A 138 8.35 -20.90 10.91
N PHE A 139 9.20 -21.03 9.90
CA PHE A 139 9.27 -20.15 8.75
C PHE A 139 7.93 -20.07 8.01
N THR A 140 7.27 -21.21 7.80
CA THR A 140 5.98 -21.28 7.12
C THR A 140 4.91 -20.51 7.87
N ILE A 141 4.79 -20.73 9.19
CA ILE A 141 3.81 -20.05 10.04
C ILE A 141 4.06 -18.54 10.05
N VAL A 142 5.32 -18.13 10.27
CA VAL A 142 5.70 -16.71 10.29
C VAL A 142 5.42 -16.05 8.94
N THR A 143 5.71 -16.74 7.83
CA THR A 143 5.45 -16.22 6.48
C THR A 143 3.96 -16.02 6.23
N ILE A 144 3.11 -16.96 6.63
CA ILE A 144 1.65 -16.82 6.51
C ILE A 144 1.15 -15.61 7.32
N ILE A 145 1.64 -15.45 8.55
CA ILE A 145 1.28 -14.30 9.40
C ILE A 145 1.72 -12.98 8.76
N LEU A 146 2.94 -12.93 8.22
CA LEU A 146 3.46 -11.74 7.53
C LEU A 146 2.63 -11.40 6.27
N ILE A 147 2.26 -12.40 5.46
CA ILE A 147 1.40 -12.20 4.29
C ILE A 147 0.02 -11.68 4.72
N ALA A 148 -0.57 -12.24 5.77
CA ALA A 148 -1.86 -11.78 6.29
C ALA A 148 -1.80 -10.33 6.81
N MET A 149 -0.74 -9.98 7.57
CA MET A 149 -0.53 -8.60 8.03
C MET A 149 -0.33 -7.64 6.86
N ALA A 150 0.44 -8.02 5.85
CA ALA A 150 0.64 -7.22 4.64
C ALA A 150 -0.68 -7.00 3.88
N PHE A 151 -1.51 -8.03 3.77
CA PHE A 151 -2.82 -7.94 3.12
C PHE A 151 -3.78 -7.00 3.87
N ILE A 152 -3.88 -7.12 5.20
CA ILE A 152 -4.67 -6.22 6.04
C ILE A 152 -4.17 -4.77 5.88
N TYR A 153 -2.86 -4.58 5.87
CA TYR A 153 -2.25 -3.27 5.68
C TYR A 153 -2.56 -2.67 4.30
N GLN A 154 -2.54 -3.47 3.23
CA GLN A 154 -2.91 -3.03 1.88
C GLN A 154 -4.38 -2.60 1.82
N LEU A 155 -5.29 -3.37 2.41
CA LEU A 155 -6.71 -3.02 2.47
C LEU A 155 -6.94 -1.71 3.25
N PHE A 156 -6.29 -1.57 4.41
CA PHE A 156 -6.31 -0.34 5.19
C PHE A 156 -5.81 0.86 4.38
N SER A 157 -4.64 0.72 3.77
CA SER A 157 -4.01 1.77 2.97
C SER A 157 -4.85 2.17 1.76
N PHE A 158 -5.40 1.18 1.04
CA PHE A 158 -6.28 1.43 -0.09
C PHE A 158 -7.52 2.21 0.35
N HIS A 159 -8.20 1.76 1.40
CA HIS A 159 -9.40 2.40 1.91
C HIS A 159 -9.13 3.86 2.32
N VAL A 160 -8.10 4.11 3.13
CA VAL A 160 -7.76 5.46 3.61
C VAL A 160 -7.44 6.40 2.44
N ILE A 161 -6.62 5.95 1.49
CA ILE A 161 -6.21 6.79 0.36
C ILE A 161 -7.37 6.99 -0.64
N TYR A 162 -8.25 6.00 -0.78
CA TYR A 162 -9.45 6.12 -1.61
C TYR A 162 -10.46 7.10 -1.02
N GLU A 163 -10.73 7.06 0.28
CA GLU A 163 -11.58 8.04 0.95
C GLU A 163 -10.94 9.44 0.94
N PHE A 164 -9.61 9.54 1.04
CA PHE A 164 -8.91 10.80 0.83
C PHE A 164 -9.10 11.34 -0.60
N GLN A 165 -9.04 10.47 -1.61
CA GLN A 165 -9.29 10.85 -3.00
C GLN A 165 -10.73 11.35 -3.22
N LYS A 166 -11.72 10.70 -2.60
CA LYS A 166 -13.12 11.17 -2.61
C LYS A 166 -13.28 12.51 -1.92
N PHE A 167 -12.64 12.70 -0.77
CA PHE A 167 -12.60 13.99 -0.06
C PHE A 167 -12.10 15.10 -0.98
N LEU A 168 -10.97 14.87 -1.68
CA LEU A 168 -10.44 15.85 -2.64
C LEU A 168 -11.39 16.10 -3.81
N LYS A 169 -12.01 15.06 -4.35
CA LYS A 169 -12.99 15.19 -5.44
C LYS A 169 -14.19 16.05 -5.03
N ASN A 170 -14.76 15.79 -3.85
CA ASN A 170 -15.92 16.53 -3.34
C ASN A 170 -15.60 17.99 -3.06
N ARG A 171 -14.38 18.26 -2.57
CA ARG A 171 -13.90 19.63 -2.42
C ARG A 171 -13.79 20.32 -3.78
N GLU A 172 -13.09 19.70 -4.74
CA GLU A 172 -12.90 20.28 -6.07
C GLU A 172 -14.25 20.57 -6.76
N SER A 173 -15.22 19.65 -6.71
CA SER A 173 -16.53 19.83 -7.36
C SER A 173 -17.41 20.91 -6.75
N ASN A 174 -17.18 21.27 -5.48
CA ASN A 174 -17.96 22.30 -4.78
C ASN A 174 -17.29 23.68 -4.86
N PHE A 175 -16.03 23.75 -5.31
CA PHE A 175 -15.30 24.99 -5.59
C PHE A 175 -15.22 25.34 -7.07
N ASP A 176 -15.64 24.44 -7.97
CA ASP A 176 -15.93 24.79 -9.36
C ASP A 176 -17.12 25.77 -9.36
N PHE A 177 -16.80 27.07 -9.34
CA PHE A 177 -17.76 28.12 -9.66
C PHE A 177 -18.44 27.72 -10.98
N PRO A 178 -19.78 27.79 -11.09
CA PRO A 178 -20.40 27.65 -12.39
C PRO A 178 -19.83 28.78 -13.26
N ALA A 179 -18.98 28.43 -14.23
CA ALA A 179 -18.50 29.37 -15.25
C ALA A 179 -19.63 29.81 -16.21
N THR A 180 -20.88 29.70 -15.79
CA THR A 180 -22.09 29.82 -16.60
C THR A 180 -23.25 30.28 -15.73
N SER A 181 -23.29 31.57 -15.37
CA SER A 181 -24.58 32.27 -15.19
C SER A 181 -24.51 33.80 -15.24
N GLU A 182 -23.34 34.43 -15.45
CA GLU A 182 -23.26 35.90 -15.60
C GLU A 182 -22.41 36.37 -16.80
N MET A 183 -22.22 35.51 -17.81
CA MET A 183 -21.60 35.90 -19.08
C MET A 183 -22.60 35.80 -20.25
N ASP A 184 -23.86 36.10 -19.96
CA ASP A 184 -24.85 36.51 -20.95
C ASP A 184 -25.86 37.41 -20.23
N MET A 185 -25.67 38.72 -20.37
CA MET A 185 -26.70 39.69 -20.75
C MET A 185 -26.18 41.12 -20.49
N SER A 186 -26.20 41.93 -21.55
CA SER A 186 -25.89 43.36 -21.61
C SER A 186 -24.40 43.76 -21.70
N ILE A 187 -23.83 43.58 -22.90
CA ILE A 187 -23.15 44.74 -23.50
C ILE A 187 -24.06 45.21 -24.63
N ALA A 188 -24.47 46.46 -24.47
CA ALA A 188 -25.43 47.22 -25.26
C ALA A 188 -25.00 47.45 -26.71
#